data_AF-A0A3B8JWH4-F1
#
_entry.id   AF-A0A3B8JWH4-F1
#
_cell.length_a   1.000
_cell.length_b   1.000
_cell.length_c   1.000
_cell.angle_alpha   90.00
_cell.angle_beta   90.00
_cell.angle_gamma   90.00
#
_symmetry.space_group_name_H-M   'P 1'
#
loop_
_entity.id
_entity.type
_entity.pdbx_description
1 polymer ?
#
loop_
_entity_poly.entity_id
_entity_poly.type
_entity_poly.pdbx_seq_one_letter_code
_entity_poly.pdbx_strand_id
1 'polypeptide(L)' 'MRILCLDVGEKNIGVAVSDPLGLTAQGLEVIKRQSLSKDLRKIRQLLKDYDCLLYTS' A
#
# COMPACT_ATOMS: atom_id res chain seq x y z
N MET A 1 7.65 -10.40 8.82
CA MET A 1 7.47 -8.92 8.76
C MET A 1 6.88 -8.62 7.41
N ARG A 2 5.75 -7.91 7.32
CA ARG A 2 5.07 -7.64 6.04
C ARG A 2 5.49 -6.30 5.46
N ILE A 3 5.41 -6.16 4.14
CA ILE A 3 5.73 -4.94 3.40
C ILE A 3 4.52 -4.49 2.61
N LEU A 4 4.10 -3.24 2.75
CA LEU A 4 3.11 -2.61 1.89
C LEU A 4 3.81 -2.01 0.67
N CYS A 5 3.48 -2.53 -0.52
CA CYS A 5 4.00 -2.07 -1.80
C CYS A 5 2.97 -1.13 -2.45
N LEU A 6 3.45 0.03 -2.93
CA LEU A 6 2.63 1.02 -3.63
C LEU A 6 3.09 1.17 -5.09
N ASP A 7 2.17 1.01 -6.03
CA ASP A 7 2.35 1.36 -7.44
C ASP A 7 1.61 2.67 -7.72
N VAL A 8 2.35 3.79 -7.71
CA VAL A 8 1.77 5.15 -7.73
C VAL A 8 1.62 5.64 -9.17
N GLY A 9 0.41 5.56 -9.70
CA GLY A 9 0.04 6.16 -10.99
C GLY A 9 -0.55 7.57 -10.86
N GLU A 10 -0.88 8.19 -11.99
CA GLU A 10 -1.49 9.53 -12.03
C GLU A 10 -2.93 9.54 -11.45
N LYS A 11 -3.71 8.50 -11.74
CA LYS A 11 -5.14 8.42 -11.36
C LYS A 11 -5.42 7.45 -10.22
N ASN A 12 -4.58 6.43 -10.07
CA ASN A 12 -4.79 5.32 -9.15
C ASN A 12 -3.47 4.95 -8.47
N ILE A 13 -3.56 4.39 -7.26
CA ILE A 13 -2.44 3.76 -6.56
C ILE A 13 -2.80 2.30 -6.36
N GLY A 14 -2.04 1.39 -6.98
CA GLY A 14 -2.14 -0.03 -6.68
C GLY A 14 -1.51 -0.33 -5.33
N VAL A 15 -2.19 -1.11 -4.50
CA VAL A 15 -1.69 -1.51 -3.18
C VAL A 15 -1.57 -3.02 -3.11
N ALA A 16 -0.41 -3.52 -2.71
CA ALA A 16 -0.19 -4.92 -2.38
C ALA A 16 0.52 -5.04 -1.03
N VAL A 17 0.39 -6.21 -0.39
CA VAL A 17 1.14 -6.55 0.82
C VAL A 17 1.94 -7.83 0.60
N SER A 18 3.17 -7.88 1.11
CA SER A 18 3.96 -9.11 1.09
C SER A 18 3.40 -10.14 2.07
N ASP A 19 3.60 -11.42 1.77
CA ASP A 19 3.45 -12.45 2.78
C ASP A 19 4.51 -12.32 3.90
N PRO A 20 4.35 -13.01 5.05
CA PRO A 20 5.30 -12.94 6.16
C PRO A 20 6.71 -13.45 5.85
N LEU A 21 6.86 -14.30 4.83
CA LEU A 21 8.13 -14.87 4.36
C LEU A 21 8.80 -13.96 3.32
N GLY A 22 8.10 -12.94 2.81
CA GLY A 22 8.58 -12.01 1.79
C GLY A 22 8.65 -12.60 0.38
N LEU A 23 7.95 -13.72 0.11
CA LEU A 23 8.09 -14.44 -1.17
C LEU A 23 7.09 -13.96 -2.23
N THR A 24 5.88 -13.64 -1.81
CA THR A 24 4.77 -13.25 -2.69
C THR A 24 4.20 -11.90 -2.28
N ALA A 25 3.70 -11.15 -3.26
CA ALA A 25 2.90 -9.96 -3.06
C ALA A 25 1.43 -10.27 -3.35
N GLN A 26 0.53 -9.87 -2.46
CA GLN A 26 -0.90 -10.08 -2.58
C GLN A 26 -1.58 -8.74 -2.80
N GLY A 27 -2.33 -8.61 -3.89
CA GLY A 27 -3.10 -7.39 -4.19
C GLY A 27 -4.18 -7.14 -3.14
N LEU A 28 -4.26 -5.91 -2.63
CA LEU A 28 -5.21 -5.51 -1.60
C LEU A 28 -6.35 -4.68 -2.18
N GLU A 29 -6.04 -3.47 -2.64
CA GLU A 29 -7.02 -2.55 -3.22
C GLU A 29 -6.35 -1.57 -4.19
N VAL A 30 -7.18 -0.82 -4.92
CA VAL A 30 -6.74 0.29 -5.76
C VAL A 30 -7.30 1.58 -5.17
N ILE A 31 -6.42 2.47 -4.72
CA ILE A 31 -6.82 3.79 -4.20
C ILE A 31 -7.00 4.72 -5.41
N LYS A 32 -8.21 5.26 -5.60
CA LYS A 32 -8.44 6.36 -6.55
C LYS A 32 -7.84 7.64 -5.96
N ARG A 33 -6.88 8.25 -6.68
CA ARG A 33 -6.19 9.44 -6.20
C ARG A 33 -7.14 10.63 -6.12
N GLN A 34 -7.04 11.39 -5.04
CA GLN A 34 -7.83 12.61 -4.85
C GLN A 34 -6.95 13.79 -4.48
N SER A 35 -6.20 13.67 -3.40
CA SER A 35 -5.23 14.67 -2.97
C SER A 35 -4.19 13.98 -2.11
N LEU A 36 -2.96 14.49 -2.11
CA LEU A 36 -1.86 13.86 -1.39
C LEU A 36 -2.21 13.58 0.08
N SER A 37 -2.91 14.50 0.75
CA SER A 37 -3.31 14.31 2.15
C SER A 37 -4.34 13.20 2.36
N LYS A 38 -5.28 13.00 1.42
CA LYS A 38 -6.25 11.90 1.48
C LYS A 38 -5.58 10.56 1.16
N ASP A 39 -4.74 10.54 0.13
CA ASP A 39 -4.01 9.37 -0.31
C ASP A 39 -3.11 8.85 0.84
N LEU A 40 -2.33 9.75 1.47
CA LEU A 40 -1.47 9.42 2.62
C LEU A 40 -2.26 8.95 3.85
N ARG A 41 -3.44 9.51 4.13
CA ARG A 41 -4.30 9.04 5.22
C ARG A 41 -4.74 7.59 5.00
N LYS A 42 -5.14 7.25 3.77
CA LYS A 42 -5.55 5.89 3.41
C LYS A 42 -4.37 4.91 3.49
N ILE A 43 -3.20 5.28 2.99
CA ILE A 43 -1.97 4.47 3.12
C ILE A 43 -1.62 4.25 4.60
N ARG A 44 -1.70 5.30 5.44
CA ARG A 44 -1.43 5.18 6.88
C ARG A 44 -2.41 4.23 7.59
N GLN A 45 -3.66 4.20 7.16
CA GLN A 45 -4.64 3.25 7.69
C GLN A 45 -4.24 1.81 7.31
N LEU A 46 -3.88 1.57 6.06
CA LEU A 46 -3.45 0.26 5.57
C LEU A 46 -2.18 -0.24 6.29
N LEU A 47 -1.21 0.63 6.56
CA LEU A 47 -0.03 0.24 7.34
C LEU A 47 -0.39 -0.29 8.74
N LYS A 48 -1.40 0.31 9.39
CA LYS A 48 -1.89 -0.13 10.69
C LYS A 48 -2.68 -1.43 10.60
N ASP A 49 -3.60 -1.53 9.63
CA ASP A 49 -4.50 -2.67 9.48
C ASP A 49 -3.73 -3.97 9.18
N TYR A 50 -2.62 -3.87 8.44
CA TYR A 50 -1.82 -5.02 8.01
C TYR A 50 -0.56 -5.26 8.84
N ASP A 51 -0.28 -4.40 9.83
CA ASP A 51 0.94 -4.40 10.66
C ASP A 51 2.21 -4.62 9.82
N CYS A 52 2.48 -3.64 8.96
CA CYS A 52 3.49 -3.76 7.92
C CYS A 52 4.32 -2.48 7.77
N LEU A 53 5.51 -2.64 7.21
CA LEU A 53 6.37 -1.52 6.84
C LEU A 53 5.99 -0.98 5.47
N LEU A 54 6.23 0.32 5.26
CA LEU A 54 6.03 0.95 3.96
C LEU A 54 7.28 0.79 3.09
N TYR A 55 7.11 0.30 1.86
CA TYR A 55 8.14 0.33 0.83
C TYR A 55 7.64 1.13 -0.38
N THR A 56 8.44 2.09 -0.82
CA THR A 56 8.21 2.85 -2.04
C THR A 56 9.40 2.61 -2.97
N SER A 57 9.14 2.14 -4.19
CA SER A 57 10.18 2.04 -5.24
C SER A 57 10.60 3.42 -5.74
#